data_AF-A0A562WPY9-F1
#
_entry.id   AF-A0A562WPY9-F1
#
_cell.length_a   1.000
_cell.length_b   1.000
_cell.length_c   1.000
_cell.angle_alpha   90.00
_cell.angle_beta   90.00
_cell.angle_gamma   90.00
#
_symmetry.space_group_name_H-M   'P 1'
#
loop_
_entity.id
_entity.type
_entity.pdbx_description
1 polymer ?
#
loop_
_entity_poly.entity_id
_entity_poly.type
_entity_poly.pdbx_seq_one_letter_code
_entity_poly.pdbx_strand_id
1 'polypeptide(L)'
;MPVIVGGDLNSTASGPHLPQRDWAAAGYRARAQKARQHPDGTWTADTDAVDHLIGRWNPDTHRRDDGCGFHAVAELAWAANPHTALLPTVNDGINAGGSLLIDWLLANTAMRTHVDPGSYRVHVPAQRPYPSDHRLVTATLAFNTPTTTAEPRPPRQDSSPLGSSR
;
A
#
# COMPACT_ATOMS: atom_id res chain seq x y z
N MET A 1 -16.96 4.73 4.00
CA MET A 1 -16.15 5.76 3.32
C MET A 1 -14.90 5.09 2.76
N PRO A 2 -14.49 5.36 1.51
CA PRO A 2 -13.19 4.94 0.98
C PRO A 2 -12.05 5.56 1.81
N VAL A 3 -11.08 4.74 2.23
CA VAL A 3 -9.92 5.17 3.02
C VAL A 3 -8.65 4.57 2.44
N ILE A 4 -7.61 5.40 2.31
CA ILE A 4 -6.22 4.98 2.11
C ILE A 4 -5.38 5.46 3.30
N VAL A 5 -4.50 4.59 3.78
CA VAL A 5 -3.52 4.88 4.83
C VAL A 5 -2.14 4.68 4.22
N GLY A 6 -1.23 5.62 4.47
CA GLY A 6 0.16 5.53 4.04
C GLY A 6 1.10 5.84 5.20
N GLY A 7 2.16 5.06 5.37
CA GLY A 7 3.20 5.36 6.36
C GLY A 7 4.17 4.20 6.61
N ASP A 8 5.24 4.52 7.34
CA ASP A 8 6.12 3.52 7.94
C ASP A 8 5.43 2.90 9.16
N LEU A 9 5.08 1.62 9.06
CA LEU A 9 4.51 0.85 10.18
C LEU A 9 5.57 0.14 11.01
N ASN A 10 6.85 0.29 10.65
CA ASN A 10 8.02 -0.28 11.30
C ASN A 10 8.01 -1.82 11.42
N SER A 11 7.02 -2.48 10.80
CA SER A 11 6.77 -3.92 10.81
C SER A 11 6.40 -4.38 9.39
N THR A 12 6.59 -5.68 9.14
CA THR A 12 6.23 -6.33 7.88
C THR A 12 5.02 -7.26 8.09
N ALA A 13 4.50 -7.88 7.03
CA ALA A 13 3.41 -8.84 7.12
C ALA A 13 3.91 -10.28 6.92
N SER A 14 3.12 -11.25 7.36
CA SER A 14 3.37 -12.67 7.06
C SER A 14 3.16 -12.94 5.56
N GLY A 15 3.84 -13.93 4.98
CA GLY A 15 3.61 -14.32 3.59
C GLY A 15 4.91 -14.48 2.79
N PRO A 16 5.03 -15.56 1.99
CA PRO A 16 6.30 -15.93 1.36
C PRO A 16 6.70 -15.04 0.19
N HIS A 17 5.77 -14.25 -0.36
CA HIS A 17 6.00 -13.35 -1.48
C HIS A 17 6.58 -11.98 -1.04
N LEU A 18 6.62 -11.71 0.27
CA LEU A 18 7.19 -10.51 0.84
C LEU A 18 8.70 -10.67 1.06
N PRO A 19 9.49 -9.58 0.97
CA PRO A 19 10.90 -9.61 1.30
C PRO A 19 11.15 -10.17 2.71
N GLN A 20 12.01 -11.18 2.79
CA GLN A 20 12.42 -11.78 4.06
C GLN A 20 13.80 -11.27 4.47
N ARG A 21 13.98 -11.07 5.77
CA ARG A 21 15.27 -10.78 6.39
C ARG A 21 15.87 -12.07 6.93
N ASP A 22 17.16 -12.26 6.70
CA ASP A 22 17.96 -13.23 7.44
C ASP A 22 18.17 -12.73 8.88
N TRP A 23 17.39 -13.30 9.80
CA TRP A 23 17.43 -12.92 11.21
C TRP A 23 18.64 -13.48 11.96
N ALA A 24 19.32 -14.49 11.43
CA ALA A 24 20.57 -14.99 12.01
C ALA A 24 21.71 -13.99 11.78
N ALA A 25 21.73 -13.34 10.62
CA ALA A 25 22.67 -12.26 10.30
C ALA A 25 22.29 -10.90 10.93
N ALA A 26 21.05 -10.73 11.39
CA ALA A 26 20.58 -9.47 11.96
C ALA A 26 21.18 -9.17 13.34
N GLY A 27 21.56 -7.91 13.55
CA GLY A 27 22.04 -7.43 14.86
C GLY A 27 20.97 -7.52 15.96
N TYR A 28 21.40 -7.55 17.22
CA TYR A 28 20.50 -7.73 18.38
C TYR A 28 19.37 -6.68 18.40
N ARG A 29 19.67 -5.40 18.13
CA ARG A 29 18.67 -4.32 18.15
C ARG A 29 17.58 -4.54 17.12
N ALA A 30 17.95 -4.94 15.90
CA ALA A 30 16.99 -5.21 14.84
C ALA A 30 16.08 -6.39 15.19
N ARG A 31 16.63 -7.46 15.80
CA ARG A 31 15.84 -8.59 16.31
C ARG A 31 14.87 -8.15 17.41
N ALA A 32 15.37 -7.43 18.42
CA ALA A 32 14.56 -6.98 19.55
C ALA A 32 13.39 -6.05 19.16
N GLN A 33 13.52 -5.31 18.06
CA GLN A 33 12.51 -4.34 17.62
C GLN A 33 11.53 -4.86 16.56
N LYS A 34 11.92 -5.87 15.78
CA LYS A 34 11.20 -6.25 14.54
C LYS A 34 11.00 -7.76 14.38
N ALA A 35 11.50 -8.57 15.30
CA ALA A 35 11.46 -10.02 15.22
C ALA A 35 10.87 -10.64 16.48
N ARG A 36 10.40 -11.87 16.32
CA ARG A 36 9.98 -12.75 17.39
C ARG A 36 10.92 -13.94 17.47
N GLN A 37 11.31 -14.31 18.68
CA GLN A 37 12.02 -15.56 18.92
C GLN A 37 11.03 -16.69 19.16
N HIS A 38 11.24 -17.81 18.49
CA HIS A 38 10.48 -19.05 18.69
C HIS A 38 11.09 -19.90 19.82
N PRO A 39 10.34 -20.86 20.38
CA PRO A 39 10.84 -21.74 21.45
C PRO A 39 12.10 -22.53 21.07
N ASP A 40 12.31 -22.81 19.79
CA ASP A 40 13.50 -23.49 19.26
C ASP A 40 14.73 -22.57 19.11
N GLY A 41 14.59 -21.29 19.49
CA GLY A 41 15.64 -20.28 19.42
C GLY A 41 15.75 -19.57 18.07
N THR A 42 14.99 -19.98 17.05
CA THR A 42 14.96 -19.32 15.74
C THR A 42 14.24 -17.97 15.82
N TRP A 43 14.56 -17.08 14.87
CA TRP A 43 13.97 -15.75 14.80
C TRP A 43 13.22 -15.57 13.48
N THR A 44 12.01 -15.03 13.54
CA THR A 44 11.25 -14.61 12.35
C THR A 44 10.79 -13.17 12.50
N ALA A 45 10.30 -12.56 11.43
CA ALA A 45 9.69 -11.24 11.52
C ALA A 45 8.50 -11.27 12.49
N ASP A 46 8.33 -10.20 13.27
CA ASP A 46 7.12 -9.98 14.04
C ASP A 46 6.10 -9.26 13.17
N THR A 47 5.07 -9.99 12.74
CA THR A 47 4.12 -9.56 11.70
C THR A 47 2.75 -9.17 12.25
N ASP A 48 2.51 -9.38 13.55
CA ASP A 48 1.17 -9.28 14.14
C ASP A 48 0.52 -7.91 13.93
N ALA A 49 1.30 -6.82 13.97
CA ALA A 49 0.77 -5.47 13.78
C ALA A 49 0.19 -5.26 12.37
N VAL A 50 0.90 -5.66 11.32
CA VAL A 50 0.43 -5.52 9.94
C VAL A 50 -0.61 -6.59 9.61
N ASP A 51 -0.40 -7.82 10.06
CA ASP A 51 -1.35 -8.92 9.87
C ASP A 51 -2.71 -8.64 10.54
N HIS A 52 -2.75 -7.92 11.66
CA HIS A 52 -4.02 -7.47 12.24
C HIS A 52 -4.81 -6.57 11.27
N LEU A 53 -4.12 -5.71 10.52
CA LEU A 53 -4.77 -4.79 9.58
C LEU A 53 -5.22 -5.49 8.30
N ILE A 54 -4.33 -6.29 7.69
CA ILE A 54 -4.53 -6.86 6.35
C ILE A 54 -4.92 -8.34 6.34
N GLY A 55 -4.84 -8.99 7.49
CA GLY A 55 -5.02 -10.43 7.68
C GLY A 55 -3.69 -11.19 7.77
N ARG A 56 -3.69 -12.30 8.50
CA ARG A 56 -2.58 -13.24 8.52
C ARG A 56 -2.57 -14.05 7.23
N TRP A 57 -1.39 -14.31 6.69
CA TRP A 57 -1.25 -15.18 5.53
C TRP A 57 -1.57 -16.63 5.89
N ASN A 58 -2.54 -17.21 5.17
CA ASN A 58 -2.86 -18.61 5.22
C ASN A 58 -2.13 -19.36 4.09
N PRO A 59 -1.19 -20.26 4.41
CA PRO A 59 -0.43 -20.98 3.40
C PRO A 59 -1.25 -22.00 2.61
N ASP A 60 -2.35 -22.51 3.17
CA ASP A 60 -3.18 -23.54 2.53
C ASP A 60 -4.12 -22.94 1.48
N THR A 61 -4.67 -21.76 1.78
CA THR A 61 -5.61 -21.07 0.88
C THR A 61 -4.92 -20.03 -0.01
N HIS A 62 -3.66 -19.71 0.27
CA HIS A 62 -2.90 -18.63 -0.36
C HIS A 62 -3.63 -17.28 -0.28
N ARG A 63 -4.24 -16.98 0.87
CA ARG A 63 -5.04 -15.77 1.11
C ARG A 63 -4.78 -15.19 2.49
N ARG A 64 -5.30 -13.97 2.70
CA ARG A 64 -5.33 -13.28 3.99
C ARG A 64 -6.60 -13.62 4.75
N ASP A 65 -6.44 -14.06 5.99
CA ASP A 65 -7.54 -14.38 6.92
C ASP A 65 -7.49 -13.46 8.15
N ASP A 66 -8.64 -13.23 8.79
CA ASP A 66 -8.77 -12.52 10.09
C ASP A 66 -8.21 -11.09 10.17
N GLY A 67 -8.20 -10.34 9.06
CA GLY A 67 -7.80 -8.93 9.03
C GLY A 67 -8.92 -7.94 9.36
N CYS A 68 -8.57 -6.72 9.76
CA CYS A 68 -9.51 -5.63 10.05
C CYS A 68 -10.11 -4.91 8.83
N GLY A 69 -10.05 -5.52 7.64
CA GLY A 69 -10.70 -5.01 6.42
C GLY A 69 -9.85 -4.03 5.59
N PHE A 70 -8.54 -3.95 5.87
CA PHE A 70 -7.57 -3.32 4.98
C PHE A 70 -6.93 -4.33 4.04
N HIS A 71 -6.40 -3.83 2.93
CA HIS A 71 -5.69 -4.59 1.90
C HIS A 71 -4.38 -3.86 1.61
N ALA A 72 -3.26 -4.57 1.63
CA ALA A 72 -1.99 -3.98 1.24
C ALA A 72 -1.95 -3.74 -0.28
N VAL A 73 -1.70 -2.50 -0.71
CA VAL A 73 -1.61 -2.16 -2.14
C VAL A 73 -0.47 -2.93 -2.82
N ALA A 74 0.63 -3.18 -2.10
CA ALA A 74 1.72 -4.04 -2.57
C ALA A 74 1.22 -5.46 -2.92
N GLU A 75 0.38 -6.05 -2.08
CA GLU A 75 -0.19 -7.37 -2.35
C GLU A 75 -1.25 -7.36 -3.44
N LEU A 76 -2.00 -6.27 -3.61
CA LEU A 76 -2.90 -6.12 -4.76
C LEU A 76 -2.12 -6.15 -6.07
N ALA A 77 -0.95 -5.50 -6.11
CA ALA A 77 -0.05 -5.54 -7.25
C ALA A 77 0.55 -6.93 -7.47
N TRP A 78 1.01 -7.59 -6.41
CA TRP A 78 1.49 -8.97 -6.47
C TRP A 78 0.40 -9.94 -6.95
N ALA A 79 -0.83 -9.83 -6.45
CA ALA A 79 -1.94 -10.67 -6.89
C ALA A 79 -2.30 -10.46 -8.38
N ALA A 80 -2.13 -9.24 -8.90
CA ALA A 80 -2.33 -8.93 -10.31
C ALA A 80 -1.17 -9.44 -11.20
N ASN A 81 0.04 -9.54 -10.66
CA ASN A 81 1.20 -10.11 -11.36
C ASN A 81 2.17 -10.84 -10.39
N PRO A 82 1.91 -12.11 -10.06
CA PRO A 82 2.69 -12.84 -9.04
C PRO A 82 4.14 -13.10 -9.43
N HIS A 83 4.50 -12.89 -10.70
CA HIS A 83 5.88 -13.03 -11.19
C HIS A 83 6.77 -11.82 -10.86
N THR A 84 6.17 -10.71 -10.42
CA THR A 84 6.91 -9.53 -10.00
C THR A 84 7.17 -9.60 -8.51
N ALA A 85 8.44 -9.70 -8.13
CA ALA A 85 8.83 -9.69 -6.72
C ALA A 85 8.51 -8.34 -6.07
N LEU A 86 7.93 -8.37 -4.86
CA LEU A 86 7.82 -7.19 -4.04
C LEU A 86 9.21 -6.84 -3.48
N LEU A 87 9.54 -5.55 -3.50
CA LEU A 87 10.85 -5.05 -3.08
C LEU A 87 10.79 -4.54 -1.63
N PRO A 88 11.91 -4.61 -0.89
CA PRO A 88 12.04 -3.90 0.38
C PRO A 88 11.86 -2.39 0.20
N THR A 89 11.33 -1.71 1.21
CA THR A 89 11.14 -0.25 1.18
C THR A 89 12.27 0.52 1.86
N VAL A 90 13.28 -0.19 2.38
CA VAL A 90 14.52 0.40 2.91
C VAL A 90 15.66 0.09 1.95
N ASN A 91 16.57 1.05 1.80
CA ASN A 91 17.78 0.87 0.98
C ASN A 91 18.68 -0.26 1.49
N ASP A 92 19.52 -0.76 0.60
CA ASP A 92 20.45 -1.85 0.90
C ASP A 92 21.60 -1.37 1.78
N GLY A 93 22.22 -2.28 2.51
CA GLY A 93 23.33 -1.97 3.43
C GLY A 93 22.94 -1.19 4.69
N ILE A 94 21.68 -0.75 4.82
CA ILE A 94 21.16 -0.11 6.04
C ILE A 94 20.98 -1.15 7.16
N ASN A 95 20.52 -2.36 6.80
CA ASN A 95 20.20 -3.41 7.75
C ASN A 95 20.95 -4.70 7.42
N ALA A 96 21.66 -5.27 8.40
CA ALA A 96 22.24 -6.60 8.30
C ALA A 96 21.13 -7.66 8.14
N GLY A 97 21.39 -8.66 7.30
CA GLY A 97 20.41 -9.70 6.95
C GLY A 97 19.37 -9.28 5.91
N GLY A 98 19.45 -8.05 5.39
CA GLY A 98 18.54 -7.56 4.35
C GLY A 98 17.46 -6.61 4.87
N SER A 99 16.68 -6.06 3.95
CA SER A 99 15.65 -5.06 4.23
C SER A 99 14.25 -5.65 4.10
N LEU A 100 13.30 -5.07 4.82
CA LEU A 100 11.89 -5.47 4.81
C LEU A 100 11.05 -4.46 4.01
N LEU A 101 9.81 -4.84 3.71
CA LEU A 101 8.75 -3.91 3.34
C LEU A 101 8.08 -3.44 4.64
N ILE A 102 8.28 -2.15 4.97
CA ILE A 102 7.75 -1.51 6.20
C ILE A 102 6.98 -0.21 5.91
N ASP A 103 7.18 0.38 4.73
CA ASP A 103 6.41 1.52 4.24
C ASP A 103 5.21 1.01 3.47
N TRP A 104 4.03 1.10 4.07
CA TRP A 104 2.80 0.50 3.55
C TRP A 104 1.86 1.56 2.97
N LEU A 105 1.19 1.18 1.88
CA LEU A 105 -0.05 1.79 1.44
C LEU A 105 -1.16 0.76 1.65
N LEU A 106 -2.14 1.09 2.49
CA LEU A 106 -3.25 0.23 2.85
C LEU A 106 -4.58 0.84 2.38
N ALA A 107 -5.37 0.07 1.64
CA ALA A 107 -6.70 0.48 1.19
C ALA A 107 -7.77 -0.32 1.93
N ASN A 108 -8.80 0.32 2.46
CA ASN A 108 -9.95 -0.43 2.95
C ASN A 108 -10.75 -1.04 1.78
N THR A 109 -11.69 -1.96 2.07
CA THR A 109 -12.50 -2.61 1.03
C THR A 109 -13.19 -1.63 0.07
N ALA A 110 -13.69 -0.49 0.56
CA ALA A 110 -14.33 0.53 -0.28
C ALA A 110 -13.35 1.29 -1.18
N MET A 111 -12.09 1.44 -0.77
CA MET A 111 -11.05 2.09 -1.57
C MET A 111 -10.38 1.14 -2.56
N ARG A 112 -10.45 -0.18 -2.30
CA ARG A 112 -9.75 -1.21 -3.09
C ARG A 112 -10.06 -1.12 -4.60
N THR A 113 -11.30 -0.84 -4.98
CA THR A 113 -11.72 -0.73 -6.39
C THR A 113 -11.14 0.50 -7.10
N HIS A 114 -10.60 1.45 -6.36
CA HIS A 114 -9.98 2.67 -6.90
C HIS A 114 -8.47 2.54 -7.04
N VAL A 115 -7.86 1.47 -6.53
CA VAL A 115 -6.41 1.25 -6.65
C VAL A 115 -6.12 0.61 -8.00
N ASP A 116 -5.25 1.22 -8.81
CA ASP A 116 -4.68 0.55 -9.99
C ASP A 116 -3.57 -0.42 -9.53
N PRO A 117 -3.80 -1.75 -9.56
CA PRO A 117 -2.82 -2.70 -9.06
C PRO A 117 -1.52 -2.72 -9.89
N GLY A 118 -1.55 -2.29 -11.16
CA GLY A 118 -0.36 -2.23 -12.01
C GLY A 118 0.58 -1.06 -11.71
N SER A 119 0.16 -0.13 -10.85
CA SER A 119 0.86 1.12 -10.60
C SER A 119 1.75 1.13 -9.35
N TYR A 120 1.63 0.11 -8.48
CA TYR A 120 2.44 0.03 -7.27
C TYR A 120 3.92 -0.10 -7.62
N ARG A 121 4.74 0.78 -7.03
CA ARG A 121 6.18 0.77 -7.27
C ARG A 121 6.96 1.22 -6.05
N VAL A 122 8.03 0.47 -5.77
CA VAL A 122 9.11 0.90 -4.89
C VAL A 122 10.24 1.43 -5.76
N HIS A 123 10.64 2.68 -5.56
CA HIS A 123 11.66 3.34 -6.37
C HIS A 123 13.02 3.22 -5.70
N VAL A 124 13.95 2.55 -6.37
CA VAL A 124 15.35 2.45 -5.93
C VAL A 124 16.12 3.66 -6.46
N PRO A 125 16.72 4.50 -5.60
CA PRO A 125 17.52 5.64 -6.05
C PRO A 125 18.74 5.19 -6.87
N ALA A 126 19.04 5.92 -7.95
CA ALA A 126 20.08 5.52 -8.90
C ALA A 126 21.52 5.69 -8.40
N GLN A 127 21.77 6.60 -7.46
CA GLN A 127 23.13 6.96 -7.02
C GLN A 127 23.22 7.14 -5.51
N ARG A 128 24.42 6.86 -4.98
CA ARG A 128 24.79 7.08 -3.58
C ARG A 128 25.51 8.44 -3.41
N PRO A 129 25.44 9.08 -2.23
CA PRO A 129 24.65 8.67 -1.08
C PRO A 129 23.14 8.78 -1.37
N TYR A 130 22.37 7.84 -0.84
CA TYR A 130 20.92 7.89 -1.01
C TYR A 130 20.35 9.09 -0.26
N PRO A 131 19.30 9.75 -0.79
CA PRO A 131 18.71 10.93 -0.15
C PRO A 131 17.93 10.58 1.13
N SER A 132 17.58 9.31 1.32
CA SER A 132 16.95 8.75 2.51
C SER A 132 17.37 7.29 2.63
N ASP A 133 17.33 6.74 3.84
CA ASP A 133 17.39 5.32 4.10
C ASP A 133 16.12 4.57 3.64
N HIS A 134 14.98 5.26 3.53
CA HIS A 134 13.75 4.75 2.92
C HIS A 134 13.70 4.98 1.41
N ARG A 135 12.95 4.12 0.72
CA ARG A 135 12.65 4.20 -0.71
C ARG A 135 11.27 4.81 -0.89
N LEU A 136 11.12 5.61 -1.94
CA LEU A 136 9.82 6.14 -2.32
C LEU A 136 8.89 4.99 -2.74
N VAL A 137 7.68 4.98 -2.20
CA VAL A 137 6.61 4.05 -2.58
C VAL A 137 5.48 4.85 -3.24
N THR A 138 5.03 4.41 -4.41
CA THR A 138 3.93 5.05 -5.15
C THR A 138 2.87 4.05 -5.57
N ALA A 139 1.63 4.52 -5.68
CA ALA A 139 0.53 3.84 -6.38
C ALA A 139 -0.43 4.90 -6.94
N THR A 140 -1.17 4.53 -7.97
CA THR A 140 -2.18 5.36 -8.63
C THR A 140 -3.56 5.00 -8.11
N LEU A 141 -4.37 6.03 -7.85
CA LEU A 141 -5.78 5.91 -7.54
C LEU A 141 -6.61 6.46 -8.70
N ALA A 142 -7.58 5.68 -9.17
CA ALA A 142 -8.51 6.04 -10.23
C ALA A 142 -9.91 6.31 -9.65
N PHE A 143 -10.36 7.55 -9.81
CA PHE A 143 -11.72 7.96 -9.48
C PHE A 143 -12.45 8.32 -10.76
N ASN A 144 -13.60 7.70 -10.98
CA ASN A 144 -14.48 8.15 -12.07
C ASN A 144 -14.96 9.56 -11.72
N THR A 145 -14.53 10.55 -12.48
CA THR A 145 -15.19 11.86 -12.45
C THR A 145 -16.56 11.67 -13.08
N PRO A 146 -17.68 11.88 -12.36
CA PRO A 146 -18.98 11.84 -13.01
C PRO A 146 -18.98 12.90 -14.10
N THR A 147 -19.30 12.48 -15.32
CA THR A 147 -19.56 13.40 -16.41
C THR A 147 -20.73 14.27 -15.96
N THR A 148 -20.48 15.55 -15.66
CA THR A 148 -21.55 16.51 -15.47
C THR A 148 -22.25 16.62 -16.81
N THR A 149 -23.34 15.86 -17.00
CA THR A 149 -24.29 16.15 -18.06
C THR A 149 -24.85 17.52 -17.71
N ALA A 150 -24.30 18.57 -18.33
CA ALA A 150 -24.86 19.90 -18.21
C ALA A 150 -26.31 19.80 -18.66
N GLU A 151 -27.26 20.01 -17.74
CA GLU A 151 -28.65 20.19 -18.13
C GLU A 151 -28.69 21.31 -19.18
N PRO A 152 -29.38 21.11 -20.31
CA PRO A 152 -29.56 22.18 -21.28
C PRO A 152 -30.21 23.36 -20.59
N ARG A 153 -29.49 24.47 -20.56
CA ARG A 153 -29.95 25.74 -20.00
C ARG A 153 -31.32 26.05 -20.64
N PRO A 154 -32.39 26.26 -19.85
CA PRO A 154 -33.68 26.63 -20.43
C PRO A 154 -33.51 27.91 -21.26
N PRO A 155 -34.18 28.02 -22.41
CA PRO A 155 -34.06 29.19 -23.27
C PRO A 155 -34.46 30.45 -22.48
N ARG A 156 -33.66 31.51 -22.62
CA ARG A 156 -34.00 32.82 -22.05
C ARG A 156 -35.36 33.24 -22.61
N GLN A 157 -36.31 33.49 -21.73
CA GLN A 157 -37.51 34.24 -22.10
C GLN A 157 -37.09 35.69 -22.27
N ASP A 158 -36.95 36.13 -23.51
CA ASP A 158 -36.85 37.55 -23.83
C ASP A 158 -38.22 38.18 -23.57
N SER A 159 -38.33 38.91 -22.46
CA SER A 159 -39.48 39.77 -22.19
C SER A 159 -39.48 40.90 -23.23
N SER A 160 -40.40 40.83 -24.19
CA SER A 160 -40.70 41.94 -25.10
C SER A 160 -41.27 43.12 -24.31
N PRO A 161 -40.84 44.37 -24.57
CA PRO A 161 -41.42 45.53 -23.91
C PRO A 161 -42.81 45.80 -24.50
N LEU A 162 -43.79 45.95 -23.61
CA LEU A 162 -45.14 46.43 -23.92
C LEU A 162 -45.04 47.78 -24.65
N GLY A 163 -45.64 47.83 -25.84
CA GLY A 163 -45.88 49.07 -26.56
C GLY A 163 -46.72 50.02 -25.73
N SER A 164 -46.24 51.25 -25.59
CA SER A 164 -47.02 52.37 -25.05
C SER A 164 -47.77 53.03 -26.20
N SER A 165 -49.10 52.92 -26.21
CA SER A 165 -49.97 53.81 -26.97
C SER A 165 -50.38 54.99 -26.08
N ARG A 166 -50.01 56.21 -26.49
CA ARG A 166 -50.83 57.42 -26.52
C ARG A 166 -50.05 58.57 -27.13
#